data_AF-A0A7T5UNL4-F1
#
_entry.id   AF-A0A7T5UNL4-F1
#
_cell.length_a   1.000
_cell.length_b   1.000
_cell.length_c   1.000
_cell.angle_alpha   90.00
_cell.angle_beta   90.00
_cell.angle_gamma   90.00
#
_symmetry.space_group_name_H-M   'P 1'
#
loop_
_entity.id
_entity.type
_entity.pdbx_description
1 polymer ?
#
loop_
_entity_poly.entity_id
_entity_poly.type
_entity_poly.pdbx_seq_one_letter_code
_entity_poly.pdbx_strand_id
1 'polypeptide(L)'
;MEKTYTSTQKYLIMSPRKIRLVTDLIKKLKPVDAVARLPFVQKRAGEVVAKVIKSAIADAKNQGASDTDLIFKEIQVGEGPRLKRGRAASRGRWHPVKKRMAHIRVVLTTRAKKSEVRNPKSETKTENSKVKNLKAKVQVKSEDKSKKKEEEK
;
A
#
# COMPACT_ATOMS: atom_id res chain seq x y z
N MET A 1 19.65 -8.51 13.51
CA MET A 1 19.53 -7.32 12.63
C MET A 1 18.34 -7.52 11.71
N GLU A 2 17.48 -6.50 11.56
CA GLU A 2 16.37 -6.56 10.61
C GLU A 2 16.92 -6.63 9.18
N LYS A 3 16.46 -7.59 8.37
CA LYS A 3 16.80 -7.61 6.94
C LYS A 3 16.10 -6.45 6.25
N THR A 4 16.85 -5.74 5.39
CA THR A 4 16.33 -4.62 4.61
C THR A 4 16.57 -4.87 3.14
N TYR A 5 15.55 -4.64 2.32
CA TYR A 5 15.60 -4.82 0.87
C TYR A 5 15.46 -3.45 0.22
N THR A 6 16.36 -3.11 -0.70
CA THR A 6 16.42 -1.76 -1.27
C THR A 6 16.31 -1.83 -2.78
N SER A 7 15.41 -1.04 -3.36
CA SER A 7 15.38 -0.81 -4.81
C SER A 7 15.50 0.68 -5.09
N THR A 8 16.32 1.02 -6.09
CA THR A 8 16.56 2.42 -6.49
C THR A 8 16.38 2.58 -7.99
N GLN A 9 15.54 3.54 -8.39
CA GLN A 9 15.42 3.98 -9.78
C GLN A 9 16.02 5.37 -9.92
N LYS A 10 17.01 5.51 -10.81
CA LYS A 10 17.71 6.77 -11.03
C LYS A 10 17.32 7.42 -12.37
N TYR A 11 17.50 8.74 -12.45
CA TYR A 11 17.38 9.56 -13.67
C TYR A 11 16.00 9.52 -14.34
N LEU A 12 14.94 9.49 -13.53
CA LEU A 12 13.58 9.50 -14.04
C LEU A 12 13.21 10.89 -14.57
N ILE A 13 12.74 11.00 -15.82
CA ILE A 13 12.33 12.27 -16.44
C ILE A 13 10.92 12.67 -15.95
N MET A 14 10.81 12.93 -14.64
CA MET A 14 9.58 13.38 -14.01
C MET A 14 9.92 14.28 -12.82
N SER A 15 9.06 15.26 -12.55
CA SER A 15 9.25 16.16 -11.42
C SER A 15 9.10 15.39 -10.10
N PRO A 16 10.02 15.57 -9.12
CA PRO A 16 9.93 14.96 -7.80
C PRO A 16 8.59 15.21 -7.11
N ARG A 17 8.01 16.41 -7.29
CA ARG A 17 6.71 16.78 -6.70
C ARG A 17 5.58 15.85 -7.15
N LYS A 18 5.56 15.45 -8.43
CA LYS A 18 4.52 14.55 -8.98
C LYS A 18 4.61 13.15 -8.38
N ILE A 19 5.83 12.69 -8.10
CA ILE A 19 6.09 11.38 -7.51
C ILE A 19 5.74 11.40 -6.02
N ARG A 20 6.14 12.47 -5.30
CA ARG A 20 5.86 12.64 -3.86
C ARG A 20 4.38 12.49 -3.52
N LEU A 21 3.51 13.12 -4.33
CA LEU A 21 2.05 12.99 -4.19
C LEU A 21 1.57 11.54 -4.20
N VAL A 22 2.17 10.68 -5.04
CA VAL A 22 1.80 9.26 -5.13
C VAL A 22 2.43 8.46 -4.00
N THR A 23 3.69 8.74 -3.65
CA THR A 23 4.36 8.04 -2.55
C THR A 23 3.69 8.30 -1.20
N ASP A 24 3.15 9.50 -1.00
CA ASP A 24 2.44 9.84 0.24
C ASP A 24 1.16 9.02 0.44
N LEU A 25 0.49 8.61 -0.63
CA LEU A 25 -0.70 7.76 -0.58
C LEU A 25 -0.40 6.33 -0.11
N ILE A 26 0.82 5.83 -0.39
CA ILE A 26 1.17 4.41 -0.18
C ILE A 26 2.00 4.17 1.08
N LYS A 27 2.55 5.21 1.72
CA LYS A 27 3.43 5.09 2.91
C LYS A 27 2.86 4.23 4.03
N LYS A 28 1.54 4.22 4.22
CA LYS A 28 0.85 3.48 5.30
C LYS A 28 0.29 2.11 4.87
N LEU A 29 0.43 1.74 3.60
CA LEU A 29 -0.09 0.48 3.06
C LEU A 29 0.98 -0.61 3.11
N LYS A 30 0.57 -1.88 2.95
CA LYS A 30 1.53 -2.95 2.68
C LYS A 30 2.04 -2.84 1.24
N PRO A 31 3.25 -3.35 0.93
CA PRO A 31 3.80 -3.33 -0.42
C PRO A 31 2.91 -4.01 -1.46
N VAL A 32 2.29 -5.14 -1.12
CA VAL A 32 1.35 -5.87 -1.99
C VAL A 32 0.12 -5.02 -2.29
N ASP A 33 -0.51 -4.45 -1.26
CA ASP A 33 -1.68 -3.59 -1.41
C ASP A 33 -1.37 -2.32 -2.22
N ALA A 34 -0.18 -1.74 -2.02
CA ALA A 34 0.27 -0.58 -2.78
C ALA A 34 0.40 -0.91 -4.27
N VAL A 35 0.98 -2.06 -4.64
CA VAL A 35 1.09 -2.50 -6.04
C VAL A 35 -0.28 -2.70 -6.68
N ALA A 36 -1.27 -3.21 -5.93
CA ALA A 36 -2.63 -3.37 -6.42
C ALA A 36 -3.34 -2.02 -6.62
N ARG A 37 -3.09 -1.03 -5.76
CA ARG A 37 -3.78 0.27 -5.80
C ARG A 37 -3.19 1.27 -6.80
N LEU A 38 -1.87 1.26 -6.99
CA LEU A 38 -1.15 2.24 -7.82
C LEU A 38 -1.62 2.36 -9.28
N PRO A 39 -2.04 1.29 -9.98
CA PRO A 39 -2.57 1.38 -11.35
C PRO A 39 -3.84 2.23 -11.47
N PHE A 40 -4.65 2.30 -10.42
CA PHE A 40 -5.92 3.04 -10.41
C PHE A 40 -5.75 4.51 -10.02
N VAL A 41 -4.55 4.92 -9.63
CA VAL A 41 -4.27 6.32 -9.32
C VAL A 41 -4.21 7.10 -10.65
N GLN A 42 -5.02 8.15 -10.77
CA GLN A 42 -5.08 9.04 -11.95
C GLN A 42 -3.83 9.94 -12.09
N LYS A 43 -2.63 9.38 -11.95
CA LYS A 43 -1.33 10.06 -12.09
C LYS A 43 -0.36 9.11 -12.78
N ARG A 44 0.33 9.58 -13.83
CA ARG A 44 1.40 8.83 -14.53
C ARG A 44 2.53 8.36 -13.62
N ALA A 45 2.70 8.98 -12.46
CA ALA A 45 3.69 8.54 -11.48
C ALA A 45 3.37 7.18 -10.83
N GLY A 46 2.10 6.75 -10.86
CA GLY A 46 1.67 5.46 -10.32
C GLY A 46 2.38 4.27 -10.95
N GLU A 47 2.45 4.23 -12.28
CA GLU A 47 3.12 3.15 -13.03
C GLU A 47 4.60 3.02 -12.67
N VAL A 48 5.30 4.16 -12.58
CA VAL A 48 6.73 4.15 -12.25
C VAL A 48 6.96 3.68 -10.83
N VAL A 49 6.20 4.20 -9.87
CA VAL A 49 6.33 3.82 -8.46
C VAL A 49 6.00 2.32 -8.28
N ALA A 50 4.97 1.83 -8.98
CA ALA A 50 4.61 0.40 -8.97
C ALA A 50 5.76 -0.47 -9.47
N LYS A 51 6.46 -0.06 -10.53
CA LYS A 51 7.62 -0.81 -11.06
C LYS A 51 8.75 -0.91 -10.01
N VAL A 52 9.06 0.17 -9.31
CA VAL A 52 10.12 0.17 -8.27
C VAL A 52 9.74 -0.72 -7.09
N ILE A 53 8.48 -0.67 -6.65
CA ILE A 53 8.01 -1.50 -5.53
C ILE A 53 8.00 -2.98 -5.94
N LYS A 54 7.55 -3.32 -7.14
CA LYS A 54 7.62 -4.70 -7.67
C LYS A 54 9.06 -5.22 -7.68
N SER A 55 10.01 -4.38 -8.09
CA SER A 55 11.45 -4.74 -8.04
C SER A 55 11.93 -4.98 -6.61
N ALA A 56 11.53 -4.15 -5.64
CA ALA A 56 11.89 -4.35 -4.23
C ALA A 56 11.29 -5.63 -3.63
N ILE A 57 10.04 -5.96 -3.99
CA ILE A 57 9.39 -7.22 -3.59
C ILE A 57 10.12 -8.42 -4.21
N ALA A 58 10.51 -8.33 -5.48
CA ALA A 58 11.26 -9.39 -6.15
C ALA A 58 12.63 -9.63 -5.49
N ASP A 59 13.34 -8.56 -5.12
CA ASP A 59 14.60 -8.67 -4.37
C ASP A 59 14.39 -9.35 -2.99
N ALA A 60 13.34 -8.94 -2.28
CA ALA A 60 12.97 -9.57 -1.01
C ALA A 60 12.64 -11.07 -1.17
N LYS A 61 11.89 -11.43 -2.21
CA LYS A 61 11.54 -12.82 -2.54
C LYS A 61 12.77 -13.65 -2.87
N ASN A 62 13.70 -13.12 -3.65
CA ASN A 62 14.96 -13.79 -3.98
C ASN A 62 15.81 -14.07 -2.72
N GLN A 63 15.71 -13.22 -1.71
CA GLN A 63 16.39 -13.39 -0.42
C GLN A 63 15.57 -14.19 0.61
N GLY A 64 14.46 -14.82 0.20
CA GLY A 64 13.66 -15.73 1.00
C GLY A 64 12.63 -15.06 1.92
N ALA A 65 12.26 -13.81 1.68
CA ALA A 65 11.17 -13.16 2.42
C ALA A 65 9.79 -13.51 1.84
N SER A 66 8.80 -13.64 2.72
CA SER A 66 7.39 -13.74 2.39
C SER A 66 6.81 -12.37 2.01
N ASP A 67 6.04 -12.30 0.93
CA ASP A 67 5.38 -11.07 0.46
C ASP A 67 4.46 -10.44 1.54
N THR A 68 3.85 -11.27 2.39
CA THR A 68 2.87 -10.86 3.40
C THR A 68 3.47 -10.10 4.58
N ASP A 69 4.75 -10.33 4.88
CA ASP A 69 5.44 -9.81 6.07
C ASP A 69 6.25 -8.54 5.78
N LEU A 70 6.29 -8.09 4.52
CA LEU A 70 7.01 -6.91 4.09
C LEU A 70 6.28 -5.62 4.48
N ILE A 71 7.05 -4.64 4.96
CA ILE A 71 6.58 -3.31 5.32
C ILE A 71 7.51 -2.26 4.71
N PHE A 72 6.96 -1.11 4.31
CA PHE A 72 7.76 0.04 3.93
C PHE A 72 8.47 0.61 5.16
N LYS A 73 9.80 0.53 5.18
CA LYS A 73 10.62 1.26 6.16
C LYS A 73 10.77 2.71 5.73
N GLU A 74 11.09 2.91 4.46
CA GLU A 74 11.32 4.24 3.91
C GLU A 74 11.02 4.31 2.42
N ILE A 75 10.42 5.44 1.99
CA ILE A 75 10.24 5.77 0.57
C ILE A 75 10.79 7.19 0.36
N GLN A 76 11.96 7.28 -0.25
CA GLN A 76 12.62 8.55 -0.52
C GLN A 76 12.44 8.93 -2.00
N VAL A 77 12.10 10.21 -2.21
CA VAL A 77 12.03 10.81 -3.54
C VAL A 77 12.98 12.00 -3.59
N GLY A 78 14.14 11.79 -4.19
CA GLY A 78 15.18 12.78 -4.39
C GLY A 78 14.99 13.58 -5.68
N GLU A 79 15.61 14.76 -5.73
CA GLU A 79 15.75 15.52 -6.98
C GLU A 79 17.01 15.06 -7.71
N GLY A 80 16.92 14.97 -9.03
CA GLY A 80 18.06 14.65 -9.90
C GLY A 80 18.54 15.85 -10.71
N PRO A 81 19.47 15.64 -11.66
CA PRO A 81 19.94 16.68 -12.56
C PRO A 81 18.80 17.36 -13.30
N ARG A 82 18.90 18.68 -13.48
CA ARG A 82 17.92 19.47 -14.23
C ARG A 82 18.46 19.73 -15.62
N LEU A 83 17.79 19.18 -16.63
CA LEU A 83 18.11 19.44 -18.03
C LEU A 83 17.68 20.88 -18.38
N LYS A 84 18.66 21.69 -18.79
CA LYS A 84 18.44 23.03 -19.34
C LYS A 84 17.87 22.87 -20.74
N ARG A 85 16.62 23.28 -20.94
CA ARG A 85 15.95 23.44 -22.23
C ARG A 85 15.46 24.89 -22.31
N GLY A 86 14.92 25.29 -23.44
CA GLY A 86 14.16 26.52 -23.52
C GLY A 86 13.18 26.48 -24.66
N ARG A 87 12.37 27.52 -24.71
CA ARG A 87 11.38 27.75 -25.76
C ARG A 87 11.54 29.16 -26.27
N ALA A 88 11.39 29.34 -27.58
CA ALA A 88 11.23 30.65 -28.17
C ALA A 88 9.97 31.32 -27.61
N ALA A 89 10.02 32.64 -27.44
CA ALA A 89 8.92 33.45 -26.97
C ALA A 89 8.82 34.76 -27.78
N SER A 90 7.82 35.57 -27.46
CA SER A 90 7.53 36.83 -28.15
C SER A 90 8.74 37.77 -28.21
N ARG A 91 8.87 38.52 -29.31
CA ARG A 91 9.94 39.52 -29.53
C ARG A 91 11.36 38.94 -29.45
N GLY A 92 11.59 37.77 -30.03
CA GLY A 92 12.92 37.14 -30.07
C GLY A 92 13.47 36.69 -28.70
N ARG A 93 12.62 36.63 -27.66
CA ARG A 93 13.06 36.26 -26.31
C ARG A 93 13.17 34.75 -26.15
N TRP A 94 14.11 34.31 -25.32
CA TRP A 94 14.29 32.91 -24.94
C TRP A 94 13.85 32.68 -23.49
N HIS A 95 12.86 31.79 -23.27
CA HIS A 95 12.45 31.41 -21.92
C HIS A 95 13.07 30.07 -21.52
N PRO A 96 13.78 30.00 -20.38
CA PRO A 96 14.36 28.74 -19.92
C PRO A 96 13.28 27.79 -19.41
N VAL A 97 13.32 26.54 -19.86
CA VAL A 97 12.47 25.44 -19.41
C VAL A 97 13.36 24.39 -18.76
N LYS A 98 13.19 24.15 -17.46
CA LYS A 98 13.96 23.13 -16.74
C LYS A 98 13.20 21.81 -16.75
N LYS A 99 13.69 20.80 -17.48
CA LYS A 99 13.17 19.43 -17.38
C LYS A 99 13.84 18.76 -16.18
N ARG A 100 13.08 18.63 -15.09
CA ARG A 100 13.58 18.08 -13.82
C ARG A 100 13.61 16.55 -13.88
N MET A 101 14.68 15.96 -13.37
CA MET A 101 14.75 14.53 -13.09
C MET A 101 14.50 14.24 -11.61
N ALA A 102 14.19 12.98 -11.30
CA ALA A 102 14.01 12.48 -9.95
C ALA A 102 14.69 11.13 -9.76
N HIS A 103 15.00 10.81 -8.51
CA HIS A 103 15.46 9.51 -8.06
C HIS A 103 14.47 8.95 -7.04
N ILE A 104 14.14 7.67 -7.12
CA ILE A 104 13.25 6.98 -6.18
C ILE A 104 14.08 5.91 -5.47
N ARG A 105 14.03 5.89 -4.15
CA ARG A 105 14.59 4.81 -3.33
C ARG A 105 13.49 4.25 -2.43
N VAL A 106 13.26 2.95 -2.52
CA VAL A 106 12.31 2.22 -1.68
C VAL A 106 13.10 1.26 -0.81
N VAL A 107 12.85 1.31 0.50
CA VAL A 107 13.43 0.39 1.49
C VAL A 107 12.29 -0.38 2.14
N LEU A 108 12.32 -1.70 1.97
CA LEU A 108 11.42 -2.65 2.63
C LEU A 108 12.13 -3.30 3.81
N THR A 109 11.36 -3.70 4.81
CA THR A 109 11.85 -4.51 5.93
C THR A 109 10.84 -5.59 6.27
N THR A 110 11.31 -6.68 6.87
CA THR A 110 10.42 -7.70 7.42
C THR A 110 9.97 -7.27 8.81
N ARG A 111 8.68 -7.44 9.11
CA ARG A 111 8.22 -7.30 10.49
C ARG A 111 8.80 -8.45 11.30
N ALA A 112 9.69 -8.16 12.25
CA ALA A 112 10.01 -9.12 13.29
C ALA A 112 8.69 -9.48 13.99
N LYS A 113 8.33 -10.76 14.02
CA LYS A 113 7.23 -11.24 14.85
C LYS A 113 7.59 -10.87 16.29
N LYS A 114 7.02 -9.78 16.82
CA LYS A 114 6.99 -9.58 18.26
C LYS A 114 6.29 -10.82 18.80
N SER A 115 7.03 -11.62 19.55
CA SER A 115 6.48 -12.68 20.39
C SER A 115 5.23 -12.13 21.09
N GLU A 116 4.18 -12.92 21.05
CA GLU A 116 2.84 -12.60 21.54
C GLU A 116 2.90 -12.05 22.97
N VAL A 117 2.70 -10.75 23.15
CA VAL A 117 2.11 -10.28 24.40
C VAL A 117 0.63 -10.56 24.25
N ARG A 118 0.21 -11.74 24.74
CA ARG A 118 -1.20 -12.11 24.93
C ARG A 118 -1.85 -10.97 25.72
N ASN A 119 -2.66 -10.16 25.06
CA ASN A 119 -3.45 -9.14 25.74
C ASN A 119 -4.82 -9.76 26.06
N PRO A 120 -5.16 -10.04 27.33
CA PRO A 120 -6.35 -10.84 27.71
C PRO A 120 -7.72 -10.15 27.50
N LYS A 121 -7.83 -9.17 26.58
CA LYS A 121 -9.06 -8.37 26.35
C LYS A 121 -9.77 -8.63 25.01
N SER A 122 -9.28 -9.55 24.17
CA SER A 122 -9.95 -9.92 22.91
C SER A 122 -10.83 -11.17 23.01
N GLU A 123 -10.69 -11.98 24.06
CA GLU A 123 -11.53 -13.18 24.26
C GLU A 123 -12.97 -12.80 24.65
N THR A 124 -13.15 -11.78 25.51
CA THR A 124 -14.47 -11.33 25.98
C THR A 124 -15.37 -10.72 24.89
N LYS A 125 -14.83 -10.27 23.76
CA LYS A 125 -15.66 -9.79 22.61
C LYS A 125 -16.11 -10.93 21.70
N THR A 126 -15.31 -12.00 21.60
CA THR A 126 -15.59 -13.13 20.71
C THR A 126 -16.59 -14.11 21.35
N GLU A 127 -16.58 -14.22 22.68
CA GLU A 127 -17.62 -14.94 23.41
C GLU A 127 -18.96 -14.20 23.39
N ASN A 128 -18.97 -12.87 23.58
CA ASN A 128 -20.20 -12.09 23.52
C ASN A 128 -20.85 -12.04 22.12
N SER A 129 -20.06 -12.06 21.04
CA SER A 129 -20.59 -12.13 19.68
C SER A 129 -21.09 -13.54 19.33
N LYS A 130 -20.46 -14.60 19.85
CA LYS A 130 -20.97 -15.98 19.75
C LYS A 130 -22.29 -16.17 20.50
N VAL A 131 -22.41 -15.66 21.72
CA VAL A 131 -23.66 -15.76 22.51
C VAL A 131 -24.79 -14.95 21.89
N LYS A 132 -24.51 -13.76 21.32
CA LYS A 132 -25.50 -12.99 20.55
C LYS A 132 -25.98 -13.71 19.29
N ASN A 133 -25.07 -14.33 18.54
CA ASN A 133 -25.44 -15.10 17.35
C ASN A 133 -26.19 -16.41 17.67
N LEU A 134 -25.90 -17.05 18.80
CA LEU A 134 -26.64 -18.24 19.24
C LEU A 134 -28.06 -17.87 19.71
N LYS A 135 -28.24 -16.76 20.44
CA LYS A 135 -29.58 -16.27 20.82
C LYS A 135 -30.43 -15.86 19.62
N ALA A 136 -29.84 -15.19 18.63
CA ALA A 136 -30.54 -14.85 17.38
C ALA A 136 -30.96 -16.11 16.58
N LYS A 137 -30.14 -17.16 16.59
CA LYS A 137 -30.44 -18.43 15.88
C LYS A 137 -31.48 -19.30 16.60
N VAL A 138 -31.65 -19.13 17.91
CA VAL A 138 -32.70 -19.80 18.71
C VAL A 138 -34.07 -19.12 18.56
N GLN A 139 -34.11 -17.79 18.37
CA GLN A 139 -35.35 -17.05 18.09
C GLN A 139 -35.93 -17.41 16.71
N VAL A 140 -35.11 -17.46 15.65
CA VAL A 140 -35.60 -17.84 14.31
C VAL A 140 -36.12 -19.29 14.27
N LYS A 141 -35.50 -20.21 15.04
CA LYS A 141 -35.96 -21.62 15.14
C LYS A 141 -37.25 -21.82 15.95
N SER A 142 -37.64 -20.87 16.80
CA SER A 142 -38.90 -20.95 17.57
C SER A 142 -40.07 -20.32 16.81
N GLU A 143 -39.81 -19.37 15.91
CA GLU A 143 -40.80 -18.81 14.98
C GLU A 143 -41.12 -19.77 13.81
N ASP A 144 -40.14 -20.50 13.27
CA ASP A 144 -40.39 -21.50 12.21
C ASP A 144 -41.18 -22.74 12.70
N LYS A 145 -41.09 -23.07 14.00
CA LYS A 145 -41.87 -24.18 14.61
C LYS A 145 -43.30 -23.80 14.97
N SER A 146 -43.61 -22.51 15.13
CA SER A 146 -44.99 -22.05 15.36
C SER A 146 -45.78 -21.97 14.06
N LYS A 147 -45.16 -21.55 12.95
CA LYS A 147 -45.82 -21.56 11.62
C LYS A 147 -46.16 -22.95 11.10
N LYS A 148 -45.30 -23.95 11.35
CA LYS A 148 -45.57 -25.35 10.94
C LYS A 148 -46.69 -26.05 11.73
N LYS A 149 -47.19 -25.45 12.83
CA LYS A 149 -48.29 -26.02 13.64
C LYS A 149 -49.66 -25.42 13.30
N GLU A 150 -49.71 -24.33 12.54
CA GLU A 150 -50.97 -23.70 12.08
C GLU A 150 -51.43 -24.21 10.71
N GLU A 151 -50.56 -24.82 9.89
CA GLU A 151 -50.93 -25.36 8.57
C GLU A 151 -51.49 -26.81 8.59
N GLU A 152 -51.55 -27.47 9.75
CA GLU A 152 -51.93 -28.90 9.86
C GLU A 152 -53.19 -29.14 10.71
N LYS A 153 -54.11 -28.17 10.79
CA LYS A 153 -55.40 -28.30 11.50
C LYS A 153 -56.59 -27.92 10.64
#